data_AF-A0AAV7KHI5-F1
#
_entry.id   AF-A0AAV7KHI5-F1
#
_cell.length_a   1.000
_cell.length_b   1.000
_cell.length_c   1.000
_cell.angle_alpha   90.00
_cell.angle_beta   90.00
_cell.angle_gamma   90.00
#
_symmetry.space_group_name_H-M   'P 1'
#
loop_
_entity.id
_entity.type
_entity.pdbx_description
1 polymer ?
#
loop_
_entity_poly.entity_id
_entity_poly.type
_entity_poly.pdbx_seq_one_letter_code
_entity_poly.pdbx_strand_id
1 'polypeptide(L)'
;MSETIGKIVNFCIRNQKLGCLGGYNPSLLTQELSLIESEMLSCTECEGILRDPQHVDNGYRCKECMMDGEKGKLDETKSRLIGKLSAKCPFKEDGCEWEGTVATFLQHSETCNIIGIPCPYYSYGCNIVKTRKEMEKHEEQFLLIHLKMMKTRIDKIEREVRITGGIEWEIRGIKELVYRGGIQWSSCFYVGLYKFQISFQYEYENDPNYVGALIYLCNGDFDEGLEWPFCGKFTMEIVNKTDPSKSITYKFGTENGKIDAFLRPSNGDNGGFGCTDLASYEDLLLKSFSKDNSIILKVFIEHTPKWKRNYS
;
A
#
# COMPACT_ATOMS: atom_id res chain seq x y z
N MET A 1 18.50 -9.84 41.51
CA MET A 1 18.37 -9.45 40.09
C MET A 1 17.87 -10.61 39.21
N SER A 2 18.43 -11.83 39.28
CA SER A 2 17.95 -12.96 38.45
C SER A 2 16.53 -13.44 38.79
N GLU A 3 16.16 -13.41 40.08
CA GLU A 3 14.82 -13.81 40.53
C GLU A 3 13.74 -12.78 40.19
N THR A 4 14.11 -11.50 40.08
CA THR A 4 13.18 -10.39 39.82
C THR A 4 12.80 -10.30 38.35
N ILE A 5 13.77 -10.48 37.44
CA ILE A 5 13.54 -10.47 35.98
C ILE A 5 12.78 -11.72 35.52
N GLY A 6 13.11 -12.90 36.08
CA GLY A 6 12.33 -14.12 35.86
C GLY A 6 10.90 -14.03 36.40
N LYS A 7 10.68 -13.27 37.48
CA LYS A 7 9.34 -12.93 37.99
C LYS A 7 8.65 -11.91 37.10
N ILE A 8 9.34 -10.94 36.49
CA ILE A 8 8.77 -9.94 35.57
C ILE A 8 8.35 -10.58 34.24
N VAL A 9 9.16 -11.45 33.63
CA VAL A 9 8.76 -12.22 32.43
C VAL A 9 7.58 -13.14 32.75
N ASN A 10 7.60 -13.81 33.90
CA ASN A 10 6.43 -14.58 34.38
C ASN A 10 5.23 -13.70 34.77
N PHE A 11 5.45 -12.43 35.14
CA PHE A 11 4.42 -11.46 35.51
C PHE A 11 3.78 -10.84 34.26
N CYS A 12 4.52 -10.55 33.20
CA CYS A 12 4.01 -10.18 31.87
C CYS A 12 3.18 -11.33 31.27
N ILE A 13 3.67 -12.56 31.42
CA ILE A 13 2.96 -13.78 31.03
C ILE A 13 1.70 -14.03 31.90
N ARG A 14 1.74 -13.79 33.22
CA ARG A 14 0.60 -14.03 34.14
C ARG A 14 -0.42 -12.88 34.19
N ASN A 15 -0.03 -11.63 33.98
CA ASN A 15 -0.94 -10.47 34.04
C ASN A 15 -1.77 -10.24 32.77
N GLN A 16 -1.56 -11.04 31.72
CA GLN A 16 -2.57 -11.23 30.67
C GLN A 16 -3.93 -11.72 31.22
N LYS A 17 -4.00 -12.22 32.47
CA LYS A 17 -5.26 -12.58 33.13
C LYS A 17 -5.97 -11.44 33.89
N LEU A 18 -5.36 -10.27 34.12
CA LEU A 18 -5.98 -9.21 34.94
C LEU A 18 -6.31 -7.90 34.19
N GLY A 19 -6.06 -7.82 32.88
CA GLY A 19 -6.26 -6.57 32.13
C GLY A 19 -6.94 -6.64 30.76
N CYS A 20 -6.99 -7.78 30.06
CA CYS A 20 -7.60 -7.85 28.73
C CYS A 20 -8.18 -9.25 28.46
N LEU A 21 -9.50 -9.32 28.27
CA LEU A 21 -10.16 -10.44 27.61
C LEU A 21 -9.71 -10.50 26.15
N GLY A 22 -8.64 -11.21 25.83
CA GLY A 22 -8.18 -11.38 24.45
C GLY A 22 -6.75 -11.87 24.41
N GLY A 23 -6.53 -13.04 23.80
CA GLY A 23 -5.21 -13.67 23.76
C GLY A 23 -4.15 -12.89 22.96
N TYR A 24 -3.01 -13.54 22.80
CA TYR A 24 -1.74 -13.00 22.30
C TYR A 24 -1.90 -11.91 21.24
N ASN A 25 -1.64 -10.66 21.62
CA ASN A 25 -1.50 -9.55 20.69
C ASN A 25 0.01 -9.27 20.50
N PRO A 26 0.57 -9.57 19.31
CA PRO A 26 1.98 -9.29 19.02
C PRO A 26 2.36 -7.82 19.24
N SER A 27 1.41 -6.89 19.09
CA SER A 27 1.62 -5.45 19.32
C SER A 27 1.75 -5.06 20.81
N LEU A 28 1.11 -5.82 21.72
CA LEU A 28 1.30 -5.66 23.16
C LEU A 28 2.59 -6.36 23.62
N LEU A 29 2.94 -7.48 22.99
CA LEU A 29 4.26 -8.08 23.20
C LEU A 29 5.38 -7.13 22.77
N THR A 30 5.21 -6.37 21.69
CA THR A 30 6.16 -5.33 21.27
C THR A 30 6.19 -4.14 22.24
N GLN A 31 5.09 -3.84 22.92
CA GLN A 31 5.01 -2.77 23.92
C GLN A 31 5.59 -3.17 25.29
N GLU A 32 5.52 -4.45 25.65
CA GLU A 32 6.20 -4.98 26.85
C GLU A 32 7.66 -5.36 26.56
N LEU A 33 7.96 -5.82 25.34
CA LEU A 33 9.33 -5.90 24.83
C LEU A 33 9.94 -4.51 24.76
N SER A 34 9.21 -3.44 24.44
CA SER A 34 9.76 -2.08 24.47
C SER A 34 10.06 -1.58 25.89
N LEU A 35 9.32 -2.05 26.90
CA LEU A 35 9.65 -1.83 28.33
C LEU A 35 10.90 -2.62 28.74
N ILE A 36 11.04 -3.87 28.31
CA ILE A 36 12.25 -4.68 28.51
C ILE A 36 13.44 -4.07 27.75
N GLU A 37 13.23 -3.62 26.51
CA GLU A 37 14.20 -2.88 25.71
C GLU A 37 14.60 -1.60 26.42
N SER A 38 13.69 -0.87 27.07
CA SER A 38 14.02 0.34 27.83
C SER A 38 15.00 0.06 28.97
N GLU A 39 14.85 -1.05 29.71
CA GLU A 39 15.83 -1.48 30.72
C GLU A 39 17.15 -2.01 30.12
N MET A 40 17.17 -2.30 28.81
CA MET A 40 18.32 -2.77 28.04
C MET A 40 19.00 -1.68 27.24
N LEU A 41 18.39 -0.50 27.11
CA LEU A 41 18.92 0.61 26.36
C LEU A 41 19.81 1.45 27.28
N SER A 42 21.02 1.72 26.82
CA SER A 42 21.95 2.65 27.46
C SER A 42 21.96 3.98 26.72
N CYS A 43 22.12 5.07 27.47
CA CYS A 43 22.34 6.39 26.89
C CYS A 43 23.63 6.40 26.08
N THR A 44 23.60 6.95 24.87
CA THR A 44 24.77 7.05 23.98
C THR A 44 25.83 8.02 24.50
N GLU A 45 25.46 8.95 25.38
CA GLU A 45 26.36 9.98 25.92
C GLU A 45 26.93 9.62 27.29
N CYS A 46 26.10 9.14 28.22
CA CYS A 46 26.55 8.86 29.60
C CYS A 46 26.70 7.38 29.94
N GLU A 47 26.38 6.48 29.00
CA GLU A 47 26.37 5.01 29.18
C GLU A 47 25.43 4.50 30.29
N GLY A 48 24.65 5.37 30.93
CA GLY A 48 23.66 5.05 31.95
C GLY A 48 22.48 4.25 31.39
N ILE A 49 21.92 3.34 32.19
CA ILE A 49 20.75 2.54 31.81
C ILE A 49 19.51 3.46 31.78
N LEU A 50 18.78 3.46 30.66
CA LEU A 50 17.58 4.25 30.47
C LEU A 50 16.38 3.61 31.19
N ARG A 51 16.35 3.66 32.52
CA ARG A 51 15.18 3.20 33.30
C ARG A 51 14.02 4.21 33.14
N ASP A 52 12.88 3.74 32.64
CA ASP A 52 11.69 4.57 32.38
C ASP A 52 11.97 5.83 31.55
N PRO A 53 12.46 5.70 30.30
CA PRO A 53 12.76 6.86 29.46
C PRO A 53 11.46 7.53 29.01
N GLN A 54 11.47 8.86 28.93
CA GLN A 54 10.37 9.56 28.26
C GLN A 54 10.47 9.30 26.76
N HIS A 55 9.44 8.69 26.19
CA HIS A 55 9.30 8.57 24.73
C HIS A 55 9.12 9.97 24.12
N VAL A 56 9.94 10.30 23.14
CA VAL A 56 9.85 11.53 22.33
C VAL A 56 9.72 11.12 20.86
N ASP A 57 9.29 12.04 19.99
CA ASP A 57 9.00 11.77 18.57
C ASP A 57 10.14 11.06 17.82
N ASN A 58 11.40 11.25 18.26
CA ASN A 58 12.60 10.66 17.66
C ASN A 58 13.36 9.70 18.59
N GLY A 59 12.73 9.09 19.61
CA GLY A 59 13.37 8.05 20.44
C GLY A 59 13.14 8.21 21.95
N TYR A 60 14.23 8.24 22.72
CA TYR A 60 14.19 8.21 24.19
C TYR A 60 14.95 9.38 24.79
N ARG A 61 14.36 10.05 25.80
CA ARG A 61 15.05 11.08 26.60
C ARG A 61 15.64 10.48 27.88
N CYS A 62 16.95 10.64 28.02
CA CYS A 62 17.73 10.28 29.20
C CYS A 62 17.41 11.22 30.38
N LYS A 63 16.98 10.69 31.53
CA LYS A 63 16.63 11.52 32.70
C LYS A 63 17.84 12.12 33.43
N GLU A 64 19.00 11.48 33.36
CA GLU A 64 20.21 11.96 34.04
C GLU A 64 20.93 13.04 33.24
N CYS A 65 20.94 12.90 31.92
CA CYS A 65 21.67 13.76 31.00
C CYS A 65 20.78 14.73 30.21
N MET A 66 19.46 14.55 30.24
CA MET A 66 18.43 15.38 29.57
C MET A 66 18.57 15.48 28.05
N MET A 67 19.35 14.61 27.42
CA MET A 67 19.55 14.57 25.97
C MET A 67 18.59 13.56 25.31
N ASP A 68 18.13 13.91 24.10
CA ASP A 68 17.33 13.06 23.24
C ASP A 68 18.27 12.16 22.42
N GLY A 69 18.07 10.84 22.46
CA GLY A 69 18.82 9.88 21.66
C GLY A 69 17.97 9.26 20.55
N GLU A 70 18.49 9.23 19.31
CA GLU A 70 17.77 8.73 18.13
C GLU A 70 17.26 7.29 18.30
N LYS A 71 18.08 6.44 18.96
CA LYS A 71 17.77 5.07 19.43
C LYS A 71 18.79 4.79 20.54
N GLY A 72 18.37 4.42 21.76
CA GLY A 72 19.35 4.04 22.79
C GLY A 72 20.24 2.89 22.30
N LYS A 73 21.45 2.74 22.87
CA LYS A 73 22.32 1.62 22.51
C LYS A 73 21.84 0.38 23.25
N LEU A 74 21.34 -0.61 22.52
CA LEU A 74 20.95 -1.90 23.09
C LEU A 74 22.19 -2.54 23.76
N ASP A 75 22.10 -2.85 25.04
CA ASP A 75 23.11 -3.61 25.75
C ASP A 75 23.03 -5.08 25.28
N GLU A 76 23.76 -5.37 24.20
CA GLU A 76 23.84 -6.69 23.58
C GLU A 76 24.27 -7.76 24.60
N THR A 77 25.04 -7.38 25.62
CA THR A 77 25.50 -8.31 26.68
C THR A 77 24.33 -8.70 27.58
N LYS A 78 23.53 -7.74 28.02
CA LYS A 78 22.31 -8.00 28.80
C LYS A 78 21.23 -8.70 27.98
N SER A 79 21.04 -8.32 26.72
CA SER A 79 20.10 -8.99 25.80
C SER A 79 20.45 -10.47 25.61
N ARG A 80 21.74 -10.76 25.40
CA ARG A 80 22.27 -12.12 25.33
C ARG A 80 22.10 -12.90 26.64
N LEU A 81 22.17 -12.24 27.80
CA LEU A 81 21.97 -12.87 29.10
C LEU A 81 20.49 -13.19 29.36
N ILE A 82 19.56 -12.30 29.03
CA ILE A 82 18.11 -12.57 29.11
C ILE A 82 17.72 -13.71 28.19
N GLY A 83 18.23 -13.72 26.96
CA GLY A 83 17.98 -14.78 25.99
C GLY A 83 18.32 -16.18 26.51
N LYS A 84 19.29 -16.31 27.42
CA LYS A 84 19.72 -17.58 28.02
C LYS A 84 18.89 -18.04 29.24
N LEU A 85 18.01 -17.19 29.76
CA LEU A 85 17.17 -17.55 30.90
C LEU A 85 16.21 -18.68 30.52
N SER A 86 16.03 -19.64 31.42
CA SER A 86 15.06 -20.73 31.23
C SER A 86 13.64 -20.18 31.21
N ALA A 87 12.84 -20.66 30.26
CA ALA A 87 11.45 -20.31 30.07
C ALA A 87 10.61 -21.59 29.84
N LYS A 88 9.33 -21.52 30.22
CA LYS A 88 8.33 -22.57 29.96
C LYS A 88 7.14 -21.94 29.29
N CYS A 89 6.37 -22.72 28.55
CA CYS A 89 5.16 -22.20 27.92
C CYS A 89 4.16 -21.76 29.01
N PRO A 90 3.52 -20.58 28.87
CA PRO A 90 2.46 -20.13 29.77
C PRO A 90 1.30 -21.13 29.90
N PHE A 91 1.04 -21.87 28.81
CA PHE A 91 -0.05 -22.83 28.68
C PHE A 91 0.39 -24.27 29.03
N LYS A 92 1.38 -24.41 29.92
CA LYS A 92 1.86 -25.73 30.35
C LYS A 92 0.79 -26.53 31.08
N GLU A 93 -0.01 -25.87 31.91
CA GLU A 93 -1.14 -26.49 32.61
C GLU A 93 -2.26 -26.90 31.65
N ASP A 94 -2.33 -26.26 30.47
CA ASP A 94 -3.28 -26.57 29.39
C ASP A 94 -2.72 -27.60 28.38
N GLY A 95 -1.57 -28.22 28.69
CA GLY A 95 -0.99 -29.33 27.92
C GLY A 95 0.20 -28.97 27.03
N CYS A 96 0.76 -27.75 27.13
CA CYS A 96 1.96 -27.41 26.38
C CYS A 96 3.23 -27.84 27.11
N GLU A 97 3.94 -28.84 26.59
CA GLU A 97 5.15 -29.36 27.25
C GLU A 97 6.43 -28.57 26.93
N TRP A 98 6.34 -27.46 26.20
CA TRP A 98 7.52 -26.72 25.79
C TRP A 98 8.25 -26.09 26.98
N GLU A 99 9.54 -26.40 27.06
CA GLU A 99 10.52 -25.78 27.93
C GLU A 99 11.76 -25.45 27.11
N GLY A 100 12.39 -24.32 27.42
CA GLY A 100 13.55 -23.84 26.69
C GLY A 100 14.14 -22.59 27.31
N THR A 101 14.57 -21.67 26.47
CA THR A 101 15.07 -20.35 26.88
C THR A 101 14.19 -19.22 26.36
N VAL A 102 14.29 -18.04 26.95
CA VAL A 102 13.56 -16.84 26.48
C VAL A 102 13.85 -16.55 25.00
N ALA A 103 15.11 -16.70 24.54
CA ALA A 103 15.46 -16.50 23.13
C ALA A 103 14.72 -17.46 22.19
N THR A 104 14.51 -18.70 22.63
CA THR A 104 13.83 -19.75 21.83
C THR A 104 12.30 -19.70 21.94
N PHE A 105 11.74 -18.89 22.86
CA PHE A 105 10.29 -18.83 23.08
C PHE A 105 9.54 -18.25 21.87
N LEU A 106 10.12 -17.27 21.18
CA LEU A 106 9.48 -16.68 19.99
C LEU A 106 9.21 -17.74 18.91
N GLN A 107 10.21 -18.56 18.59
CA GLN A 107 10.08 -19.67 17.64
C GLN A 107 9.04 -20.71 18.10
N HIS A 108 8.97 -20.96 19.42
CA HIS A 108 7.91 -21.80 19.97
C HIS A 108 6.52 -21.17 19.82
N SER A 109 6.37 -19.87 20.07
CA SER A 109 5.08 -19.19 20.00
C SER A 109 4.45 -19.25 18.60
N GLU A 110 5.30 -19.30 17.57
CA GLU A 110 4.89 -19.49 16.17
C GLU A 110 4.38 -20.91 15.85
N THR A 111 4.73 -21.90 16.66
CA THR A 111 4.39 -23.32 16.41
C THR A 111 3.51 -23.93 17.49
N CYS A 112 3.27 -23.23 18.60
CA CYS A 112 2.44 -23.71 19.69
C CYS A 112 0.97 -23.78 19.26
N ASN A 113 0.35 -24.95 19.47
CA ASN A 113 -1.05 -25.20 19.12
C ASN A 113 -2.04 -24.74 20.19
N ILE A 114 -1.56 -24.40 21.39
CA ILE A 114 -2.42 -24.01 22.52
C ILE A 114 -2.45 -22.48 22.67
N ILE A 115 -1.40 -21.80 22.22
CA ILE A 115 -1.39 -20.33 22.18
C ILE A 115 -2.50 -19.87 21.22
N GLY A 116 -3.39 -19.03 21.75
CA GLY A 116 -4.40 -18.35 20.94
C GLY A 116 -3.74 -17.29 20.08
N ILE A 117 -3.99 -17.33 18.76
CA ILE A 117 -3.54 -16.35 17.79
C ILE A 117 -4.71 -15.42 17.40
N PRO A 118 -4.43 -14.14 17.11
CA PRO A 118 -5.45 -13.22 16.64
C PRO A 118 -5.82 -13.55 15.19
N CYS A 119 -7.07 -13.30 14.83
CA CYS A 119 -7.53 -13.42 13.44
C CYS A 119 -6.70 -12.51 12.52
N PRO A 120 -6.33 -12.93 11.29
CA PRO A 120 -5.63 -12.07 10.33
C PRO A 120 -6.35 -10.75 10.02
N TYR A 121 -7.68 -10.72 10.23
CA TYR A 121 -8.52 -9.54 10.07
C TYR A 121 -8.65 -8.69 11.35
N TYR A 122 -7.83 -8.93 12.38
CA TYR A 122 -7.85 -8.17 13.63
C TYR A 122 -7.64 -6.67 13.41
N SER A 123 -6.64 -6.32 12.59
CA SER A 123 -6.39 -4.93 12.22
C SER A 123 -7.52 -4.31 11.41
N TYR A 124 -8.44 -5.12 10.86
CA TYR A 124 -9.64 -4.72 10.13
C TYR A 124 -10.90 -4.67 11.01
N GLY A 125 -10.80 -5.06 12.28
CA GLY A 125 -11.86 -5.00 13.29
C GLY A 125 -12.32 -6.36 13.84
N CYS A 126 -11.72 -7.47 13.41
CA CYS A 126 -12.12 -8.81 13.86
C CYS A 126 -11.37 -9.18 15.15
N ASN A 127 -11.98 -8.95 16.30
CA ASN A 127 -11.31 -9.11 17.60
C ASN A 127 -11.28 -10.57 18.10
N ILE A 128 -11.38 -11.55 17.19
CA ILE A 128 -11.38 -12.96 17.55
C ILE A 128 -9.95 -13.46 17.77
N VAL A 129 -9.74 -14.13 18.90
CA VAL A 129 -8.50 -14.82 19.23
C VAL A 129 -8.83 -16.28 19.54
N LYS A 130 -8.15 -17.20 18.86
CA LYS A 130 -8.42 -18.65 18.91
C LYS A 130 -7.13 -19.44 18.75
N THR A 131 -7.11 -20.69 19.19
CA THR A 131 -6.00 -21.59 18.86
C THR A 131 -5.89 -21.75 17.35
N ARG A 132 -4.72 -22.15 16.84
CA ARG A 132 -4.51 -22.36 15.38
C ARG A 132 -5.57 -23.27 14.77
N LYS A 133 -5.87 -24.39 15.44
CA LYS A 133 -6.88 -25.37 15.02
C LYS A 133 -8.31 -24.79 14.98
N GLU A 134 -8.64 -23.88 15.90
CA GLU A 134 -9.94 -23.23 15.92
C GLU A 134 -10.01 -22.05 14.95
N MET A 135 -8.87 -21.45 14.60
CA MET A 135 -8.79 -20.35 13.65
C MET A 135 -9.23 -20.78 12.25
N GLU A 136 -8.81 -21.96 11.80
CA GLU A 136 -9.24 -22.53 10.51
C GLU A 136 -10.78 -22.57 10.40
N LYS A 137 -11.45 -23.06 11.45
CA LYS A 137 -12.93 -23.08 11.51
C LYS A 137 -13.53 -21.68 11.55
N HIS A 138 -12.91 -20.75 12.25
CA HIS A 138 -13.36 -19.36 12.29
C HIS A 138 -13.24 -18.71 10.91
N GLU A 139 -12.13 -18.89 10.20
CA GLU A 139 -11.95 -18.31 8.87
C GLU A 139 -12.99 -18.84 7.87
N GLU A 140 -13.30 -20.14 7.90
CA GLU A 140 -14.34 -20.74 7.06
C GLU A 140 -15.74 -20.19 7.38
N GLN A 141 -16.11 -20.14 8.66
CA GLN A 141 -17.45 -19.71 9.09
C GLN A 141 -17.70 -18.22 8.87
N PHE A 142 -16.64 -17.40 8.96
CA PHE A 142 -16.76 -15.94 8.95
C PHE A 142 -16.20 -15.28 7.69
N LEU A 143 -15.86 -16.07 6.65
CA LEU A 143 -15.33 -15.59 5.37
C LEU A 143 -16.13 -14.42 4.80
N LEU A 144 -17.46 -14.52 4.77
CA LEU A 144 -18.30 -13.45 4.21
C LEU A 144 -18.21 -12.15 5.02
N ILE A 145 -18.06 -12.25 6.35
CA ILE A 145 -17.88 -11.07 7.21
C ILE A 145 -16.51 -10.45 6.93
N HIS A 146 -15.45 -11.26 6.89
CA HIS A 146 -14.09 -10.79 6.58
C HIS A 146 -14.02 -10.10 5.20
N LEU A 147 -14.63 -10.68 4.17
CA LEU A 147 -14.71 -10.07 2.84
C LEU A 147 -15.47 -8.74 2.86
N LYS A 148 -16.58 -8.63 3.61
CA LYS A 148 -17.30 -7.37 3.77
C LYS A 148 -16.48 -6.30 4.50
N MET A 149 -15.70 -6.69 5.51
CA MET A 149 -14.80 -5.80 6.23
C MET A 149 -13.68 -5.27 5.32
N MET A 150 -13.05 -6.15 4.53
CA MET A 150 -12.07 -5.75 3.52
C MET A 150 -12.69 -4.79 2.50
N LYS A 151 -13.84 -5.15 1.93
CA LYS A 151 -14.56 -4.32 0.96
C LYS A 151 -14.85 -2.94 1.53
N THR A 152 -15.35 -2.85 2.76
CA THR A 152 -15.69 -1.54 3.37
C THR A 152 -14.46 -0.64 3.51
N ARG A 153 -13.28 -1.20 3.81
CA ARG A 153 -12.03 -0.44 3.80
C ARG A 153 -11.62 -0.02 2.40
N ILE A 154 -11.72 -0.92 1.42
CA ILE A 154 -11.43 -0.60 0.01
C ILE A 154 -12.35 0.53 -0.45
N ASP A 155 -13.67 0.42 -0.26
CA ASP A 155 -14.66 1.45 -0.59
C ASP A 155 -14.37 2.79 0.10
N LYS A 156 -13.77 2.78 1.30
CA LYS A 156 -13.37 4.00 2.01
C LYS A 156 -12.12 4.61 1.38
N ILE A 157 -11.10 3.80 1.10
CA ILE A 157 -9.89 4.23 0.42
C ILE A 157 -10.25 4.79 -0.96
N GLU A 158 -11.08 4.10 -1.74
CA GLU A 158 -11.56 4.56 -3.05
C GLU A 158 -12.38 5.86 -2.98
N ARG A 159 -12.99 6.20 -1.84
CA ARG A 159 -13.71 7.48 -1.65
C ARG A 159 -12.79 8.61 -1.20
N GLU A 160 -11.83 8.32 -0.33
CA GLU A 160 -10.86 9.29 0.17
C GLU A 160 -9.82 9.64 -0.91
N VAL A 161 -9.43 8.65 -1.72
CA VAL A 161 -8.71 8.86 -2.97
C VAL A 161 -9.76 9.15 -4.04
N ARG A 162 -10.13 10.42 -4.26
CA ARG A 162 -11.03 10.83 -5.36
C ARG A 162 -10.54 10.21 -6.69
N ILE A 163 -11.11 9.11 -7.12
CA ILE A 163 -10.73 8.43 -8.37
C ILE A 163 -12.04 8.08 -9.07
N THR A 164 -12.45 8.67 -10.18
CA THR A 164 -11.71 9.29 -11.28
C THR A 164 -10.38 8.60 -11.63
N GLY A 165 -10.43 7.43 -12.27
CA GLY A 165 -9.24 6.63 -12.67
C GLY A 165 -8.43 7.32 -13.74
N GLY A 166 -7.13 7.51 -13.53
CA GLY A 166 -6.33 8.26 -14.49
C GLY A 166 -4.90 8.49 -14.04
N ILE A 167 -4.15 9.22 -14.86
CA ILE A 167 -2.77 9.62 -14.58
C ILE A 167 -2.55 11.09 -14.91
N GLU A 168 -1.60 11.71 -14.21
CA GLU A 168 -0.93 12.92 -14.64
C GLU A 168 0.47 12.53 -15.10
N TRP A 169 0.73 12.63 -16.40
CA TRP A 169 2.00 12.21 -17.01
C TRP A 169 2.80 13.43 -17.45
N GLU A 170 3.98 13.62 -16.85
CA GLU A 170 4.97 14.57 -17.34
C GLU A 170 5.73 13.96 -18.52
N ILE A 171 5.49 14.48 -19.72
CA ILE A 171 6.20 14.06 -20.93
C ILE A 171 7.37 15.02 -21.11
N ARG A 172 8.59 14.47 -21.11
CA ARG A 172 9.84 15.22 -21.24
C ARG A 172 10.41 15.06 -22.65
N GLY A 173 11.27 15.99 -23.06
CA GLY A 173 11.98 15.88 -24.35
C GLY A 173 11.07 16.13 -25.56
N ILE A 174 10.15 17.08 -25.47
CA ILE A 174 9.16 17.34 -26.53
C ILE A 174 9.83 17.84 -27.81
N LYS A 175 10.87 18.68 -27.70
CA LYS A 175 11.64 19.15 -28.84
C LYS A 175 12.31 18.00 -29.58
N GLU A 176 12.87 17.04 -28.87
CA GLU A 176 13.55 15.87 -29.44
C GLU A 176 12.55 14.91 -30.09
N LEU A 177 11.40 14.71 -29.44
CA LEU A 177 10.30 13.92 -30.00
C LEU A 177 9.85 14.48 -31.35
N VAL A 178 9.64 15.79 -31.43
CA VAL A 178 9.21 16.46 -32.65
C VAL A 178 10.30 16.49 -33.71
N TYR A 179 11.55 16.75 -33.32
CA TYR A 179 12.68 16.80 -34.25
C TYR A 179 12.99 15.45 -34.89
N ARG A 180 12.87 14.35 -34.13
CA ARG A 180 13.19 13.00 -34.62
C ARG A 180 12.00 12.27 -35.21
N GLY A 181 10.78 12.67 -34.86
CA GLY A 181 9.62 11.81 -34.99
C GLY A 181 9.65 10.67 -33.99
N GLY A 182 8.47 10.22 -33.56
CA GLY A 182 8.36 9.00 -32.76
C GLY A 182 7.24 9.01 -31.74
N ILE A 183 7.31 8.03 -30.85
CA ILE A 183 6.29 7.71 -29.85
C ILE A 183 6.97 7.60 -28.49
N GLN A 184 6.44 8.30 -27.50
CA GLN A 184 6.75 8.08 -26.08
C GLN A 184 5.60 7.31 -25.42
N TRP A 185 5.93 6.50 -24.42
CA TRP A 185 4.97 5.67 -23.71
C TRP A 185 4.94 6.02 -22.23
N SER A 186 3.74 6.10 -21.65
CA SER A 186 3.57 6.18 -20.21
C SER A 186 3.92 4.83 -19.56
N SER A 187 4.12 4.84 -18.24
CA SER A 187 3.98 3.60 -17.46
C SER A 187 2.55 3.05 -17.58
N CYS A 188 2.39 1.73 -17.47
CA CYS A 188 1.07 1.15 -17.33
C CYS A 188 0.43 1.58 -16.01
N PHE A 189 -0.89 1.75 -16.00
CA PHE A 189 -1.65 2.12 -14.81
C PHE A 189 -3.01 1.41 -14.82
N TYR A 190 -3.59 1.27 -13.64
CA TYR A 190 -4.89 0.64 -13.47
C TYR A 190 -5.99 1.68 -13.26
N VAL A 191 -7.14 1.45 -13.90
CA VAL A 191 -8.39 2.14 -13.61
C VAL A 191 -9.42 1.09 -13.20
N GLY A 192 -9.73 1.06 -11.91
CA GLY A 192 -10.34 -0.12 -11.30
C GLY A 192 -9.40 -1.32 -11.46
N LEU A 193 -9.87 -2.36 -12.14
CA LEU A 193 -9.09 -3.57 -12.44
C LEU A 193 -8.59 -3.65 -13.89
N TYR A 194 -8.93 -2.65 -14.73
CA TYR A 194 -8.50 -2.60 -16.12
C TYR A 194 -7.14 -1.91 -16.23
N LYS A 195 -6.23 -2.49 -17.00
CA LYS A 195 -4.88 -1.97 -17.22
C LYS A 195 -4.82 -1.12 -18.49
N PHE A 196 -4.25 0.06 -18.39
CA PHE A 196 -4.09 1.00 -19.50
C PHE A 196 -2.65 1.46 -19.66
N GLN A 197 -2.33 1.94 -20.87
CA GLN A 197 -1.11 2.65 -21.19
C GLN A 197 -1.40 3.77 -22.18
N ILE A 198 -0.65 4.87 -22.11
CA ILE A 198 -0.81 6.01 -23.02
C ILE A 198 0.42 6.08 -23.92
N SER A 199 0.18 6.38 -25.20
CA SER A 199 1.22 6.84 -26.11
C SER A 199 1.05 8.34 -26.35
N PHE A 200 2.17 9.05 -26.49
CA PHE A 200 2.21 10.41 -27.00
C PHE A 200 3.14 10.43 -28.20
N GLN A 201 2.62 10.83 -29.35
CA GLN A 201 3.25 10.61 -30.63
C GLN A 201 3.32 11.87 -31.48
N TYR A 202 4.38 11.96 -32.27
CA TYR A 202 4.54 12.92 -33.35
C TYR A 202 4.94 12.15 -34.60
N GLU A 203 4.07 12.17 -35.61
CA GLU A 203 4.24 11.38 -36.83
C GLU A 203 4.21 12.29 -38.07
N TYR A 204 5.34 12.35 -38.77
CA TYR A 204 5.57 13.26 -39.90
C TYR A 204 4.61 13.04 -41.09
N GLU A 205 4.02 11.85 -41.23
CA GLU A 205 3.26 11.47 -42.42
C GLU A 205 1.80 11.97 -42.41
N ASN A 206 1.22 12.24 -41.23
CA ASN A 206 -0.20 12.54 -41.09
C ASN A 206 -0.52 14.05 -41.04
N ASP A 207 0.31 14.86 -40.39
CA ASP A 207 0.38 16.32 -40.51
C ASP A 207 1.63 16.79 -39.74
N PRO A 208 2.68 17.34 -40.38
CA PRO A 208 4.00 17.58 -39.79
C PRO A 208 4.03 18.72 -38.76
N ASN A 209 2.92 19.03 -38.09
CA ASN A 209 2.83 20.02 -37.04
C ASN A 209 2.02 19.58 -35.82
N TYR A 210 1.42 18.39 -35.82
CA TYR A 210 0.55 17.96 -34.72
C TYR A 210 1.14 16.82 -33.90
N VAL A 211 0.85 16.87 -32.61
CA VAL A 211 1.08 15.76 -31.68
C VAL A 211 -0.24 15.09 -31.37
N GLY A 212 -0.18 13.78 -31.16
CA GLY A 212 -1.32 12.95 -30.80
C GLY A 212 -1.11 12.21 -29.48
N ALA A 213 -2.22 11.82 -28.85
CA ALA A 213 -2.22 10.90 -27.73
C ALA A 213 -3.24 9.79 -27.95
N LEU A 214 -2.81 8.54 -27.74
CA LEU A 214 -3.65 7.35 -27.86
C LEU A 214 -3.65 6.57 -26.55
N ILE A 215 -4.80 6.04 -26.19
CA ILE A 215 -5.03 5.20 -25.02
C ILE A 215 -5.08 3.75 -25.47
N TYR A 216 -4.33 2.90 -24.78
CA TYR A 216 -4.24 1.46 -25.03
C TYR A 216 -4.83 0.74 -23.83
N LEU A 217 -5.68 -0.23 -24.11
CA LEU A 217 -6.13 -1.21 -23.14
C LEU A 217 -5.17 -2.41 -23.21
N CYS A 218 -4.48 -2.66 -22.10
CA CYS A 218 -3.44 -3.68 -22.00
C CYS A 218 -3.97 -4.97 -21.39
N ASN A 219 -3.25 -6.07 -21.61
CA ASN A 219 -3.47 -7.32 -20.88
C ASN A 219 -3.24 -7.08 -19.37
N GLY A 220 -4.31 -7.25 -18.59
CA GLY A 220 -4.35 -7.06 -17.15
C GLY A 220 -4.37 -8.37 -16.38
N ASP A 221 -3.90 -8.34 -15.13
CA ASP A 221 -3.83 -9.51 -14.25
C ASP A 221 -5.22 -10.06 -13.87
N PHE A 222 -6.27 -9.27 -14.08
CA PHE A 222 -7.64 -9.54 -13.64
C PHE A 222 -8.63 -9.77 -14.79
N ASP A 223 -8.17 -9.77 -16.05
CA ASP A 223 -9.01 -9.69 -17.25
C ASP A 223 -10.08 -10.79 -17.37
N GLU A 224 -9.85 -11.97 -16.77
CA GLU A 224 -10.80 -13.08 -16.76
C GLU A 224 -12.09 -12.76 -15.98
N GLY A 225 -11.99 -11.94 -14.94
CA GLY A 225 -13.12 -11.56 -14.09
C GLY A 225 -13.84 -10.28 -14.50
N LEU A 226 -13.41 -9.63 -15.59
CA LEU A 226 -13.89 -8.29 -15.97
C LEU A 226 -15.02 -8.33 -16.99
N GLU A 227 -15.75 -7.21 -17.04
CA GLU A 227 -16.78 -6.98 -18.05
C GLU A 227 -16.12 -6.54 -19.36
N TRP A 228 -16.60 -7.08 -20.48
CA TRP A 228 -16.11 -6.74 -21.82
C TRP A 228 -17.26 -6.44 -22.80
N PRO A 229 -17.02 -5.57 -23.82
CA PRO A 229 -15.88 -4.65 -23.94
C PRO A 229 -15.84 -3.61 -22.81
N PHE A 230 -14.69 -2.97 -22.59
CA PHE A 230 -14.58 -1.86 -21.65
C PHE A 230 -15.49 -0.71 -22.09
N CYS A 231 -16.36 -0.26 -21.19
CA CYS A 231 -17.35 0.78 -21.44
C CYS A 231 -17.08 1.97 -20.53
N GLY A 232 -16.78 3.15 -21.08
CA GLY A 232 -16.45 4.30 -20.26
C GLY A 232 -16.27 5.60 -21.02
N LYS A 233 -16.05 6.68 -20.26
CA LYS A 233 -15.74 8.02 -20.76
C LYS A 233 -14.27 8.33 -20.51
N PHE A 234 -13.64 8.96 -21.49
CA PHE A 234 -12.23 9.28 -21.49
C PHE A 234 -12.06 10.78 -21.70
N THR A 235 -11.15 11.38 -20.96
CA THR A 235 -10.74 12.78 -21.06
C THR A 235 -9.22 12.81 -21.10
N MET A 236 -8.64 13.36 -22.16
CA MET A 236 -7.23 13.68 -22.26
C MET A 236 -7.09 15.19 -22.23
N GLU A 237 -6.18 15.71 -21.42
CA GLU A 237 -5.98 17.14 -21.24
C GLU A 237 -4.50 17.49 -21.23
N ILE A 238 -4.05 18.31 -22.19
CA ILE A 238 -2.74 18.94 -22.12
C ILE A 238 -2.87 20.20 -21.28
N VAL A 239 -2.22 20.19 -20.12
CA VAL A 239 -2.37 21.23 -19.11
C VAL A 239 -1.63 22.49 -19.53
N ASN A 240 -2.34 23.61 -19.54
CA ASN A 240 -1.69 24.91 -19.61
C ASN A 240 -1.06 25.24 -18.25
N LYS A 241 0.25 25.46 -18.20
CA LYS A 241 1.00 25.61 -16.94
C LYS A 241 0.74 26.95 -16.23
N THR A 242 0.11 27.92 -16.92
CA THR A 242 -0.14 29.26 -16.38
C THR A 242 -1.61 29.54 -16.13
N ASP A 243 -2.49 28.99 -16.94
CA ASP A 243 -3.93 29.24 -16.89
C ASP A 243 -4.69 27.95 -17.21
N PRO A 244 -5.10 27.17 -16.18
CA PRO A 244 -5.75 25.89 -16.37
C PRO A 244 -6.99 25.92 -17.26
N SER A 245 -7.68 27.07 -17.36
CA SER A 245 -8.87 27.23 -18.23
C SER A 245 -8.56 27.17 -19.72
N LYS A 246 -7.29 27.35 -20.10
CA LYS A 246 -6.79 27.27 -21.47
C LYS A 246 -6.21 25.90 -21.81
N SER A 247 -6.37 24.91 -20.94
CA SER A 247 -5.91 23.55 -21.21
C SER A 247 -6.62 22.98 -22.45
N ILE A 248 -5.90 22.19 -23.25
CA ILE A 248 -6.47 21.56 -24.45
C ILE A 248 -7.08 20.24 -24.01
N THR A 249 -8.39 20.10 -24.13
CA THR A 249 -9.13 18.92 -23.65
C THR A 249 -9.78 18.16 -24.80
N TYR A 250 -9.50 16.88 -24.91
CA TYR A 250 -10.17 15.94 -25.81
C TYR A 250 -10.97 14.92 -25.02
N LYS A 251 -12.23 14.68 -25.42
CA LYS A 251 -13.15 13.76 -24.74
C LYS A 251 -13.79 12.81 -25.72
N PHE A 252 -13.91 11.55 -25.33
CA PHE A 252 -14.65 10.55 -26.06
C PHE A 252 -15.28 9.53 -25.10
N GLY A 253 -16.21 8.72 -25.59
CA GLY A 253 -16.81 7.65 -24.79
C GLY A 253 -17.09 6.43 -25.66
N THR A 254 -17.08 5.25 -25.05
CA THR A 254 -17.38 3.97 -25.71
C THR A 254 -18.82 3.52 -25.48
N GLU A 255 -19.66 4.38 -24.88
CA GLU A 255 -21.03 4.05 -24.46
C GLU A 255 -21.98 3.83 -25.65
N ASN A 256 -21.71 4.47 -26.79
CA ASN A 256 -22.59 4.46 -27.97
C ASN A 256 -22.16 3.46 -29.07
N GLY A 257 -21.15 2.63 -28.83
CA GLY A 257 -20.68 1.71 -29.85
C GLY A 257 -19.50 0.84 -29.41
N LYS A 258 -19.37 -0.31 -30.06
CA LYS A 258 -18.23 -1.20 -29.86
C LYS A 258 -17.01 -0.61 -30.56
N ILE A 259 -15.98 -0.29 -29.80
CA ILE A 259 -14.67 0.13 -30.31
C ILE A 259 -13.68 -1.00 -30.08
N ASP A 260 -13.05 -1.50 -31.15
CA ASP A 260 -12.19 -2.69 -31.07
C ASP A 260 -10.98 -2.51 -30.15
N ALA A 261 -10.46 -1.28 -30.04
CA ALA A 261 -9.40 -0.89 -29.09
C ALA A 261 -9.73 -1.20 -27.62
N PHE A 262 -11.02 -1.34 -27.28
CA PHE A 262 -11.50 -1.56 -25.92
C PHE A 262 -12.17 -2.94 -25.74
N LEU A 263 -11.94 -3.87 -26.66
CA LEU A 263 -12.30 -5.27 -26.46
C LEU A 263 -11.41 -5.95 -25.43
N ARG A 264 -11.82 -7.14 -24.95
CA ARG A 264 -10.92 -7.96 -24.15
C ARG A 264 -9.64 -8.22 -24.94
N PRO A 265 -8.45 -7.86 -24.42
CA PRO A 265 -7.19 -8.17 -25.09
C PRO A 265 -7.07 -9.68 -25.34
N SER A 266 -6.73 -10.07 -26.56
CA SER A 266 -6.50 -11.48 -26.93
C SER A 266 -5.31 -11.56 -27.88
N ASN A 267 -4.22 -12.18 -27.42
CA ASN A 267 -2.93 -12.29 -28.11
C ASN A 267 -2.16 -10.96 -28.30
N GLY A 268 -2.01 -10.18 -27.22
CA GLY A 268 -1.31 -8.88 -27.25
C GLY A 268 -2.24 -7.73 -26.88
N ASP A 269 -1.69 -6.52 -26.83
CA ASP A 269 -2.47 -5.32 -26.51
C ASP A 269 -3.30 -4.89 -27.71
N ASN A 270 -4.47 -4.28 -27.45
CA ASN A 270 -5.31 -3.77 -28.51
C ASN A 270 -4.64 -2.57 -29.20
N GLY A 271 -5.08 -2.24 -30.42
CA GLY A 271 -4.71 -0.97 -31.05
C GLY A 271 -5.11 0.23 -30.19
N GLY A 272 -4.31 1.29 -30.21
CA GLY A 272 -4.58 2.51 -29.44
C GLY A 272 -5.76 3.29 -30.03
N PHE A 273 -6.53 3.96 -29.16
CA PHE A 273 -7.61 4.85 -29.57
C PHE A 273 -7.49 6.20 -28.87
N GLY A 274 -7.70 7.28 -29.62
CA GLY A 274 -7.54 8.63 -29.10
C GLY A 274 -7.54 9.66 -30.22
N CYS A 275 -6.71 10.70 -30.07
CA CYS A 275 -6.65 11.83 -30.99
C CYS A 275 -5.23 11.96 -31.53
N THR A 276 -5.07 11.84 -32.84
CA THR A 276 -3.77 11.92 -33.52
C THR A 276 -3.31 13.36 -33.76
N ASP A 277 -4.25 14.31 -33.73
CA ASP A 277 -4.09 15.75 -34.00
C ASP A 277 -4.46 16.60 -32.77
N LEU A 278 -4.09 16.14 -31.57
CA LEU A 278 -4.52 16.69 -30.29
C LEU A 278 -4.10 18.15 -30.08
N ALA A 279 -2.89 18.52 -30.48
CA ALA A 279 -2.40 19.89 -30.42
C ALA A 279 -1.33 20.16 -31.48
N SER A 280 -1.22 21.40 -31.94
CA SER A 280 -0.10 21.80 -32.77
C SER A 280 1.16 21.99 -31.91
N TYR A 281 2.32 21.67 -32.46
CA TYR A 281 3.61 21.90 -31.80
C TYR A 281 3.85 23.38 -31.50
N GLU A 282 3.43 24.27 -32.40
CA GLU A 282 3.52 25.71 -32.21
C GLU A 282 2.72 26.15 -30.97
N ASP A 283 1.50 25.64 -30.79
CA ASP A 283 0.69 25.94 -29.62
C ASP A 283 1.39 25.49 -28.35
N LEU A 284 1.96 24.29 -28.35
CA LEU A 284 2.68 23.76 -27.19
C LEU A 284 3.85 24.64 -26.75
N LEU A 285 4.56 25.24 -27.72
CA LEU A 285 5.70 26.12 -27.46
C LEU A 285 5.28 27.54 -27.05
N LEU A 286 4.32 28.13 -27.76
CA LEU A 286 4.01 29.56 -27.65
C LEU A 286 2.97 29.88 -26.57
N LYS A 287 2.08 28.93 -26.24
CA LYS A 287 0.91 29.19 -25.39
C LYS A 287 1.07 28.69 -23.94
N SER A 288 2.29 28.58 -23.44
CA SER A 288 2.59 28.20 -22.04
C SER A 288 2.13 26.79 -21.62
N PHE A 289 2.08 25.85 -22.57
CA PHE A 289 1.89 24.42 -22.26
C PHE A 289 3.21 23.73 -21.92
N SER A 290 4.30 24.12 -22.60
CA SER A 290 5.64 23.60 -22.33
C SER A 290 6.41 24.47 -21.33
N LYS A 291 7.16 23.83 -20.44
CA LYS A 291 8.19 24.45 -19.59
C LYS A 291 9.32 23.45 -19.43
N ASP A 292 10.57 23.90 -19.53
CA ASP A 292 11.77 23.05 -19.39
C ASP A 292 11.75 21.83 -20.31
N ASN A 293 11.22 22.01 -21.54
CA ASN A 293 11.06 20.94 -22.53
C ASN A 293 10.15 19.78 -22.06
N SER A 294 9.23 20.06 -21.14
CA SER A 294 8.21 19.12 -20.68
C SER A 294 6.79 19.69 -20.79
N ILE A 295 5.82 18.82 -21.01
CA ILE A 295 4.38 19.09 -20.92
C ILE A 295 3.74 18.13 -19.92
N ILE A 296 2.54 18.46 -19.46
CA ILE A 296 1.75 17.58 -18.60
C ILE A 296 0.52 17.14 -19.38
N LEU A 297 0.38 15.83 -19.58
CA LEU A 297 -0.83 15.20 -20.11
C LEU A 297 -1.59 14.53 -18.96
N LYS A 298 -2.77 15.06 -18.66
CA LYS A 298 -3.72 14.42 -17.75
C LYS A 298 -4.63 13.50 -18.55
N VAL A 299 -4.72 12.25 -18.14
CA VAL A 299 -5.72 11.32 -18.67
C VAL A 299 -6.64 10.92 -17.55
N PHE A 300 -7.93 11.06 -17.80
CA PHE A 300 -8.99 10.70 -16.89
C PHE A 300 -9.98 9.75 -17.57
N ILE A 301 -10.29 8.64 -16.91
CA ILE A 301 -11.10 7.53 -17.40
C ILE A 301 -12.17 7.21 -16.34
N GLU A 302 -13.43 7.27 -16.75
CA GLU A 302 -14.59 6.90 -15.96
C GLU A 302 -15.19 5.60 -16.52
N HIS A 303 -15.16 4.53 -15.74
CA HIS A 303 -15.77 3.26 -16.13
C HIS A 303 -17.31 3.30 -15.94
N THR A 304 -18.06 2.98 -16.99
CA THR A 304 -19.54 2.88 -17.02
C THR A 304 -19.98 1.40 -17.08
N PRO A 305 -20.10 0.70 -15.93
CA PRO A 305 -20.50 -0.71 -15.89
C PRO A 305 -21.92 -0.93 -16.41
N LYS A 306 -22.21 -2.13 -16.94
CA LYS A 306 -23.52 -2.51 -17.55
C LYS A 306 -24.73 -2.11 -16.70
N TRP A 307 -24.67 -2.35 -15.39
CA TRP A 307 -25.80 -2.11 -14.50
C TRP A 307 -26.18 -0.62 -14.36
N LYS A 308 -25.25 0.31 -14.61
CA LYS A 308 -25.55 1.76 -14.60
C LYS A 308 -26.23 2.25 -15.88
N ARG A 309 -26.13 1.52 -16.99
CA ARG A 309 -26.66 1.94 -18.30
C ARG A 309 -28.18 1.80 -18.44
N ASN A 310 -28.80 0.96 -17.61
CA ASN A 310 -30.24 0.68 -17.68
C ASN A 310 -31.10 1.66 -16.84
N TYR A 311 -30.49 2.66 -16.19
CA TYR A 311 -31.16 3.60 -15.29
C TYR A 311 -30.92 5.08 -15.63
N SER A 312 -30.35 5.36 -16.80
CA SER A 312 -30.06 6.72 -17.31
C SER A 312 -30.90 7.06 -18.52
#